data_AF-R0HPI8-F1
#
_entry.id   AF-R0HPI8-F1
#
_cell.length_a   1.000
_cell.length_b   1.000
_cell.length_c   1.000
_cell.angle_alpha   90.00
_cell.angle_beta   90.00
_cell.angle_gamma   90.00
#
_symmetry.space_group_name_H-M   'P 1'
#
loop_
_entity.id
_entity.type
_entity.pdbx_description
1 polymer ?
#
loop_
_entity_poly.entity_id
_entity_poly.type
_entity_poly.pdbx_seq_one_letter_code
_entity_poly.pdbx_strand_id
1 'polypeptide(L)'
;MAAMKLLLSQSRRQGLTKPFSSPFQQIPRLFSSSPPSDSNPSPDSNESRKKPVTIEPVSYAAKPKTQKSEPANVESTENPHPSESANQGDRSSWTREEIRYVKDSPSINPVSYAQRVAPLPEDRVAGEDEGERTPEEMERERRRIELENRARRRFLRANAVEEDTSSLPLPTLLKPELKHGKKPIFDLMEAIREIKASAKAKFDETLEAHVRLGIEKGRSELIVRGTLALPHSVKKDVKVAFFAEGADAEDAKAAGADVVGGLELIEEILKSGKIDFDRCLATPKMMPRVYKISRILNNHGLMPNPKQGSVTKDVTKAVKDAKAGHTKFRMDKTSILHVPLGKMSFPEEALRENVGAFMNALLLAKPAGLKKTSKYAGYVNAFHLCSTMGKGYPVSIQSLSRAADLHTKLQLK
;
A
#
# COMPACT_ATOMS: atom_id res chain seq x y z
N MET A 1 58.54 17.12 36.93
CA MET A 1 58.76 16.91 35.48
C MET A 1 59.72 15.72 35.24
N ALA A 2 59.23 14.48 35.37
CA ALA A 2 60.07 13.30 35.07
C ALA A 2 59.28 12.01 34.72
N ALA A 3 57.94 12.03 34.71
CA ALA A 3 57.12 10.83 34.48
C ALA A 3 56.30 10.85 33.18
N MET A 4 56.44 11.89 32.34
CA MET A 4 55.71 12.02 31.06
C MET A 4 56.60 11.93 29.82
N LYS A 5 57.88 11.54 29.97
CA LYS A 5 58.83 11.33 28.85
C LYS A 5 59.05 9.85 28.48
N LEU A 6 58.50 8.90 29.25
CA LEU A 6 58.72 7.45 29.05
C LEU A 6 57.61 6.73 28.28
N LEU A 7 56.50 7.41 27.94
CA LEU A 7 55.40 6.82 27.15
C LEU A 7 55.43 7.18 25.65
N LEU A 8 56.40 7.99 25.22
CA LEU A 8 56.56 8.45 23.84
C LEU A 8 57.70 7.73 23.07
N SER A 9 58.33 6.71 23.67
CA SER A 9 59.51 6.06 23.08
C SER A 9 59.30 4.60 22.60
N GLN A 10 58.06 4.09 22.53
CA GLN A 10 57.78 2.71 22.08
C GLN A 10 57.11 2.58 20.70
N SER A 11 57.04 3.63 19.88
CA SER A 11 56.44 3.55 18.54
C SER A 11 57.40 3.93 17.41
N ARG A 12 58.66 3.47 17.47
CA ARG A 12 59.59 3.51 16.33
C ARG A 12 60.50 2.28 16.29
N ARG A 13 60.60 1.69 15.09
CA ARG A 13 61.23 0.41 14.66
C ARG A 13 60.20 -0.72 14.66
N GLN A 14 59.47 -0.95 13.56
CA GLN A 14 59.99 -1.47 12.29
C GLN A 14 59.35 -0.77 11.07
N GLY A 15 60.16 -0.19 10.18
CA GLY A 15 59.93 -0.11 8.73
C GLY A 15 60.96 -1.05 8.06
N LEU A 16 60.92 -1.50 6.81
CA LEU A 16 60.38 -1.06 5.51
C LEU A 16 60.05 -2.36 4.69
N THR A 17 59.28 -2.42 3.58
CA THR A 17 59.58 -1.88 2.23
C THR A 17 58.40 -2.02 1.23
N LYS A 18 57.94 -0.89 0.65
CA LYS A 18 57.53 -0.57 -0.77
C LYS A 18 56.46 -1.45 -1.53
N PRO A 19 55.95 -1.03 -2.73
CA PRO A 19 54.65 -0.34 -2.95
C PRO A 19 53.75 -1.11 -3.97
N PHE A 20 52.79 -0.44 -4.66
CA PHE A 20 51.86 -0.87 -5.76
C PHE A 20 50.38 -0.88 -5.33
N SER A 21 49.59 0.13 -5.69
CA SER A 21 48.86 0.39 -6.96
C SER A 21 47.46 -0.26 -7.02
N SER A 22 46.47 0.59 -7.30
CA SER A 22 45.03 0.40 -7.57
C SER A 22 44.51 -0.96 -8.04
N PRO A 23 43.19 -1.22 -7.88
CA PRO A 23 42.44 -1.94 -8.89
C PRO A 23 41.24 -1.15 -9.42
N PHE A 24 41.37 -0.72 -10.67
CA PHE A 24 40.30 -0.57 -11.64
C PHE A 24 40.42 -1.81 -12.54
N GLN A 25 39.35 -2.59 -12.74
CA GLN A 25 39.13 -3.52 -13.88
C GLN A 25 37.79 -4.25 -13.63
N GLN A 26 36.76 -4.18 -14.47
CA GLN A 26 36.63 -4.59 -15.88
C GLN A 26 36.91 -6.09 -16.15
N ILE A 27 35.80 -6.78 -16.43
CA ILE A 27 35.50 -7.98 -17.25
C ILE A 27 36.68 -8.59 -18.02
N PRO A 28 36.73 -9.94 -18.13
CA PRO A 28 36.70 -10.52 -19.47
C PRO A 28 35.81 -11.78 -19.60
N ARG A 29 35.24 -11.89 -20.82
CA ARG A 29 34.85 -13.14 -21.48
C ARG A 29 36.12 -13.84 -21.98
N LEU A 30 36.07 -15.15 -22.25
CA LEU A 30 36.35 -15.77 -23.58
C LEU A 30 36.48 -17.31 -23.48
N PHE A 31 35.79 -17.95 -24.43
CA PHE A 31 35.97 -19.22 -25.16
C PHE A 31 37.17 -20.15 -24.92
N SER A 32 36.87 -21.46 -25.00
CA SER A 32 37.74 -22.57 -25.47
C SER A 32 36.83 -23.82 -25.64
N SER A 33 36.54 -24.38 -26.83
CA SER A 33 37.31 -25.18 -27.81
C SER A 33 37.50 -26.67 -27.42
N SER A 34 36.75 -27.58 -28.07
CA SER A 34 36.72 -29.07 -28.04
C SER A 34 37.95 -29.73 -28.74
N PRO A 35 38.06 -31.07 -29.01
CA PRO A 35 37.48 -32.37 -28.51
C PRO A 35 38.62 -33.47 -28.31
N PRO A 36 38.52 -34.85 -28.44
CA PRO A 36 37.40 -35.81 -28.63
C PRO A 36 37.41 -37.18 -27.84
N SER A 37 36.28 -37.92 -27.99
CA SER A 37 36.04 -39.40 -28.05
C SER A 37 36.36 -40.37 -26.89
N ASP A 38 35.33 -41.08 -26.37
CA ASP A 38 35.22 -42.56 -26.48
C ASP A 38 33.81 -43.17 -26.15
N SER A 39 33.43 -44.16 -26.97
CA SER A 39 32.49 -45.33 -26.90
C SER A 39 31.25 -45.49 -25.95
N ASN A 40 30.04 -45.57 -26.58
CA ASN A 40 28.85 -46.50 -26.51
C ASN A 40 28.43 -47.32 -25.23
N PRO A 41 27.18 -47.87 -25.10
CA PRO A 41 25.90 -47.75 -25.86
C PRO A 41 24.60 -47.55 -25.00
N SER A 42 23.47 -47.30 -25.69
CA SER A 42 22.07 -47.09 -25.22
C SER A 42 21.38 -48.35 -24.60
N PRO A 43 20.19 -48.26 -23.93
CA PRO A 43 18.89 -47.98 -24.61
C PRO A 43 17.77 -47.28 -23.80
N ASP A 44 16.69 -46.94 -24.53
CA ASP A 44 15.29 -46.70 -24.14
C ASP A 44 14.88 -45.42 -23.38
N SER A 45 14.25 -44.48 -24.10
CA SER A 45 12.80 -44.19 -23.97
C SER A 45 12.38 -42.91 -24.71
N ASN A 46 11.56 -43.10 -25.75
CA ASN A 46 10.35 -42.37 -26.11
C ASN A 46 10.16 -40.92 -25.58
N GLU A 47 10.44 -39.90 -26.40
CA GLU A 47 9.69 -38.63 -26.31
C GLU A 47 9.64 -37.88 -27.66
N SER A 48 8.41 -37.61 -28.08
CA SER A 48 8.03 -36.90 -29.30
C SER A 48 8.50 -35.43 -29.31
N ARG A 49 9.52 -35.12 -30.11
CA ARG A 49 10.00 -33.75 -30.33
C ARG A 49 9.15 -33.05 -31.40
N LYS A 50 8.26 -32.13 -30.97
CA LYS A 50 7.60 -31.16 -31.86
C LYS A 50 8.66 -30.25 -32.49
N LYS A 51 8.67 -30.15 -33.83
CA LYS A 51 9.49 -29.21 -34.60
C LYS A 51 9.04 -27.76 -34.32
N PRO A 52 9.96 -26.77 -34.20
CA PRO A 52 9.57 -25.36 -34.14
C PRO A 52 9.07 -24.89 -35.50
N VAL A 53 7.91 -24.22 -35.51
CA VAL A 53 7.29 -23.63 -36.70
C VAL A 53 8.00 -22.31 -37.04
N THR A 54 8.53 -22.22 -38.25
CA THR A 54 9.06 -21.01 -38.87
C THR A 54 7.90 -20.05 -39.19
N ILE A 55 7.93 -18.83 -38.66
CA ILE A 55 6.92 -17.80 -38.94
C ILE A 55 7.40 -16.99 -40.15
N GLU A 56 6.69 -17.09 -41.27
CA GLU A 56 6.90 -16.25 -42.45
C GLU A 56 6.12 -14.93 -42.30
N PRO A 57 6.71 -13.76 -42.67
CA PRO A 57 6.02 -12.48 -42.57
C PRO A 57 4.98 -12.33 -43.69
N VAL A 58 3.70 -12.27 -43.30
CA VAL A 58 2.58 -11.96 -44.20
C VAL A 58 2.56 -10.46 -44.50
N SER A 59 2.79 -10.09 -45.76
CA SER A 59 2.64 -8.72 -46.27
C SER A 59 1.17 -8.40 -46.55
N TYR A 60 0.69 -7.24 -46.08
CA TYR A 60 -0.67 -6.77 -46.36
C TYR A 60 -0.68 -5.84 -47.58
N ALA A 61 -1.60 -6.09 -48.52
CA ALA A 61 -1.82 -5.24 -49.68
C ALA A 61 -2.58 -3.95 -49.30
N ALA A 62 -2.07 -2.82 -49.77
CA ALA A 62 -2.64 -1.49 -49.56
C ALA A 62 -4.00 -1.32 -50.27
N LYS A 63 -5.00 -0.78 -49.56
CA LYS A 63 -6.31 -0.44 -50.14
C LYS A 63 -6.22 0.80 -51.06
N PRO A 64 -6.96 0.83 -52.19
CA PRO A 64 -6.92 1.91 -53.16
C PRO A 64 -7.70 3.16 -52.74
N LYS A 65 -7.17 4.33 -53.14
CA LYS A 65 -7.72 5.69 -52.93
C LYS A 65 -8.89 5.97 -53.90
N THR A 66 -9.97 6.57 -53.40
CA THR A 66 -11.05 7.16 -54.21
C THR A 66 -10.81 8.65 -54.42
N GLN A 67 -11.06 9.11 -55.64
CA GLN A 67 -10.73 10.41 -56.22
C GLN A 67 -11.61 11.56 -55.67
N LYS A 68 -11.04 12.75 -55.59
CA LYS A 68 -11.76 14.03 -55.41
C LYS A 68 -11.28 14.99 -56.50
N SER A 69 -12.23 15.59 -57.21
CA SER A 69 -12.04 16.49 -58.34
C SER A 69 -11.79 17.96 -57.92
N GLU A 70 -10.92 18.61 -58.68
CA GLU A 70 -10.55 20.04 -58.77
C GLU A 70 -11.74 20.96 -59.19
N PRO A 71 -11.65 22.33 -59.19
CA PRO A 71 -10.44 23.14 -59.39
C PRO A 71 -10.30 24.49 -58.64
N ALA A 72 -9.13 25.10 -58.89
CA ALA A 72 -8.85 26.52 -59.11
C ALA A 72 -8.10 27.31 -58.01
N ASN A 73 -7.05 27.95 -58.52
CA ASN A 73 -5.94 28.67 -57.92
C ASN A 73 -6.31 30.13 -57.57
N VAL A 74 -5.76 30.71 -56.49
CA VAL A 74 -4.94 31.95 -56.43
C VAL A 74 -4.57 32.22 -54.95
N GLU A 75 -3.31 31.92 -54.63
CA GLU A 75 -2.29 32.71 -53.91
C GLU A 75 -2.60 33.56 -52.64
N SER A 76 -1.73 33.30 -51.64
CA SER A 76 -1.11 34.21 -50.66
C SER A 76 -1.63 34.29 -49.19
N THR A 77 -0.72 33.84 -48.31
CA THR A 77 -0.34 34.37 -46.97
C THR A 77 -1.08 33.94 -45.68
N GLU A 78 -0.24 33.41 -44.77
CA GLU A 78 -0.27 33.46 -43.30
C GLU A 78 -1.25 32.58 -42.46
N ASN A 79 -0.63 31.77 -41.58
CA ASN A 79 -1.18 31.08 -40.40
C ASN A 79 -0.65 31.82 -39.14
N PRO A 80 -1.14 31.58 -37.89
CA PRO A 80 -2.33 30.83 -37.42
C PRO A 80 -3.09 31.51 -36.24
N HIS A 81 -4.27 31.01 -35.84
CA HIS A 81 -4.68 30.96 -34.41
C HIS A 81 -5.72 29.85 -34.16
N PRO A 82 -5.63 29.08 -33.05
CA PRO A 82 -6.64 28.10 -32.67
C PRO A 82 -7.84 28.77 -31.98
N SER A 83 -9.05 28.45 -32.43
CA SER A 83 -10.30 28.85 -31.78
C SER A 83 -10.67 27.88 -30.65
N GLU A 84 -10.65 28.38 -29.41
CA GLU A 84 -11.30 27.75 -28.27
C GLU A 84 -12.82 27.96 -28.35
N SER A 85 -13.58 26.87 -28.56
CA SER A 85 -15.01 26.84 -28.32
C SER A 85 -15.30 26.22 -26.96
N ALA A 86 -15.17 27.03 -25.90
CA ALA A 86 -15.63 26.70 -24.56
C ALA A 86 -17.04 27.28 -24.32
N ASN A 87 -18.04 26.40 -24.35
CA ASN A 87 -19.31 26.45 -23.61
C ASN A 87 -20.01 27.83 -23.46
N GLN A 88 -20.85 28.17 -24.44
CA GLN A 88 -21.96 29.09 -24.20
C GLN A 88 -23.05 28.36 -23.43
N GLY A 89 -22.92 28.34 -22.11
CA GLY A 89 -24.04 28.02 -21.21
C GLY A 89 -25.09 29.13 -21.27
N ASP A 90 -26.35 28.72 -21.22
CA ASP A 90 -27.55 29.55 -21.36
C ASP A 90 -27.52 30.82 -20.49
N ARG A 91 -27.37 32.00 -21.12
CA ARG A 91 -27.35 33.32 -20.46
C ARG A 91 -28.73 33.77 -19.95
N SER A 92 -29.76 32.93 -20.12
CA SER A 92 -31.15 33.26 -19.81
C SER A 92 -31.49 33.17 -18.32
N SER A 93 -30.66 32.50 -17.50
CA SER A 93 -30.94 32.24 -16.07
C SER A 93 -30.24 33.18 -15.09
N TRP A 94 -29.54 34.22 -15.56
CA TRP A 94 -28.71 35.04 -14.69
C TRP A 94 -29.52 36.09 -13.94
N THR A 95 -29.28 36.18 -12.63
CA THR A 95 -29.89 37.19 -11.76
C THR A 95 -29.27 38.57 -12.02
N ARG A 96 -30.00 39.64 -11.67
CA ARG A 96 -29.55 41.03 -11.88
C ARG A 96 -28.24 41.36 -11.14
N GLU A 97 -27.95 40.66 -10.05
CA GLU A 97 -26.73 40.81 -9.26
C GLU A 97 -25.54 40.14 -9.96
N GLU A 98 -25.74 38.95 -10.54
CA GLU A 98 -24.71 38.24 -11.32
C GLU A 98 -24.32 39.01 -12.59
N ILE A 99 -25.29 39.65 -13.26
CA ILE A 99 -25.03 40.48 -14.45
C ILE A 99 -24.16 41.70 -14.08
N ARG A 100 -24.38 42.33 -12.91
CA ARG A 100 -23.51 43.42 -12.45
C ARG A 100 -22.11 42.91 -12.14
N TYR A 101 -22.00 41.78 -11.45
CA TYR A 101 -20.71 41.21 -11.07
C TYR A 101 -19.81 40.89 -12.28
N VAL A 102 -20.39 40.37 -13.36
CA VAL A 102 -19.64 40.12 -14.61
C VAL A 102 -19.28 41.43 -15.33
N LYS A 103 -20.18 42.42 -15.30
CA LYS A 103 -19.94 43.73 -15.93
C LYS A 103 -18.87 44.57 -15.21
N ASP A 104 -18.77 44.43 -13.89
CA ASP A 104 -17.82 45.14 -13.04
C ASP A 104 -16.50 44.37 -12.85
N SER A 105 -16.36 43.19 -13.47
CA SER A 105 -15.10 42.46 -13.47
C SER A 105 -14.05 43.20 -14.33
N PRO A 106 -12.82 43.43 -13.82
CA PRO A 106 -11.80 44.11 -14.59
C PRO A 106 -11.44 43.26 -15.82
N SER A 107 -11.51 43.90 -17.00
CA SER A 107 -11.00 43.36 -18.26
C SER A 107 -9.54 42.92 -18.07
N ILE A 108 -9.31 41.62 -17.93
CA ILE A 108 -7.94 41.07 -17.89
C ILE A 108 -7.41 41.19 -19.32
N ASN A 109 -6.69 42.27 -19.60
CA ASN A 109 -5.89 42.33 -20.81
C ASN A 109 -4.88 41.19 -20.73
N PRO A 110 -4.75 40.35 -21.77
CA PRO A 110 -3.78 39.26 -21.75
C PRO A 110 -2.40 39.88 -21.57
N VAL A 111 -1.74 39.53 -20.46
CA VAL A 111 -0.35 39.90 -20.21
C VAL A 111 0.47 39.19 -21.28
N SER A 112 0.93 39.93 -22.30
CA SER A 112 1.88 39.42 -23.26
C SER A 112 3.21 39.22 -22.55
N TYR A 113 3.55 37.96 -22.28
CA TYR A 113 4.92 37.64 -21.89
C TYR A 113 5.80 37.92 -23.10
N ALA A 114 6.84 38.75 -22.92
CA ALA A 114 7.90 38.82 -23.92
C ALA A 114 8.49 37.42 -24.05
N GLN A 115 8.28 36.78 -25.20
CA GLN A 115 8.73 35.43 -25.49
C GLN A 115 10.26 35.43 -25.59
N ARG A 116 10.94 35.40 -24.44
CA ARG A 116 12.38 35.12 -24.37
C ARG A 116 12.56 33.62 -24.57
N VAL A 117 12.31 33.17 -25.79
CA VAL A 117 12.75 31.87 -26.29
C VAL A 117 14.24 31.99 -26.55
N ALA A 118 15.04 31.13 -25.93
CA ALA A 118 16.44 31.02 -26.30
C ALA A 118 16.50 30.66 -27.79
N PRO A 119 17.28 31.37 -28.62
CA PRO A 119 17.32 31.12 -30.05
C PRO A 119 17.68 29.66 -30.30
N LEU A 120 16.87 28.98 -31.12
CA LEU A 120 17.19 27.62 -31.55
C LEU A 120 18.54 27.65 -32.30
N PRO A 121 19.32 26.55 -32.26
CA PRO A 121 20.68 26.51 -32.82
C PRO A 121 20.82 26.92 -34.29
N GLU A 122 19.72 26.89 -35.04
CA GLU A 122 19.68 27.14 -36.49
C GLU A 122 19.51 28.64 -36.84
N ASP A 123 19.10 29.50 -35.90
CA ASP A 123 18.92 30.95 -36.10
C ASP A 123 20.17 31.79 -35.73
N ARG A 124 21.30 31.14 -35.42
CA ARG A 124 22.57 31.86 -35.32
C ARG A 124 23.05 32.16 -36.73
N VAL A 125 22.95 33.43 -37.12
CA VAL A 125 23.60 33.99 -38.30
C VAL A 125 25.05 33.48 -38.33
N ALA A 126 25.38 32.76 -39.40
CA ALA A 126 26.74 32.36 -39.71
C ALA A 126 27.58 33.64 -39.91
N GLY A 127 28.28 34.03 -38.86
CA GLY A 127 29.12 35.21 -38.82
C GLY A 127 30.18 35.02 -37.75
N GLU A 128 31.32 34.47 -38.20
CA GLU A 128 32.68 34.70 -37.71
C GLU A 128 32.89 34.56 -36.19
N ASP A 129 33.24 33.34 -35.76
CA ASP A 129 34.34 33.06 -34.80
C ASP A 129 34.38 31.56 -34.46
N GLU A 130 34.64 30.72 -35.47
CA GLU A 130 35.15 29.35 -35.26
C GLU A 130 36.68 29.39 -35.27
N GLY A 131 37.26 29.99 -34.24
CA GLY A 131 38.67 29.81 -33.90
C GLY A 131 38.79 28.68 -32.87
N GLU A 132 39.53 27.62 -33.19
CA GLU A 132 39.93 26.59 -32.23
C GLU A 132 40.55 27.25 -31.00
N ARG A 133 39.79 27.32 -29.90
CA ARG A 133 40.29 27.86 -28.62
C ARG A 133 41.35 26.92 -28.09
N THR A 134 42.51 27.47 -27.76
CA THR A 134 43.62 26.70 -27.23
C THR A 134 43.22 26.02 -25.90
N PRO A 135 43.75 24.83 -25.56
CA PRO A 135 43.38 24.10 -24.34
C PRO A 135 43.52 24.94 -23.06
N GLU A 136 44.49 25.85 -23.04
CA GLU A 136 44.73 26.76 -21.91
C GLU A 136 43.64 27.83 -21.74
N GLU A 137 43.04 28.29 -22.84
CA GLU A 137 41.94 29.27 -22.79
C GLU A 137 40.65 28.65 -22.28
N MET A 138 40.35 27.41 -22.70
CA MET A 138 39.23 26.64 -22.15
C MET A 138 39.40 26.37 -20.65
N GLU A 139 40.62 26.11 -20.20
CA GLU A 139 40.87 25.86 -18.77
C GLU A 139 40.73 27.14 -17.93
N ARG A 140 41.13 28.30 -18.47
CA ARG A 140 40.91 29.62 -17.85
C ARG A 140 39.43 29.97 -17.79
N GLU A 141 38.68 29.73 -18.87
CA GLU A 141 37.23 29.97 -18.92
C GLU A 141 36.49 29.07 -17.93
N ARG A 142 36.88 27.78 -17.83
CA ARG A 142 36.33 26.83 -16.86
C ARG A 142 36.59 27.26 -15.42
N ARG A 143 37.80 27.73 -15.09
CA ARG A 143 38.14 28.26 -13.75
C ARG A 143 37.34 29.52 -13.43
N ARG A 144 37.10 30.39 -14.42
CA ARG A 144 36.28 31.59 -14.26
C ARG A 144 34.82 31.23 -13.93
N ILE A 145 34.23 30.29 -14.68
CA ILE A 145 32.86 29.79 -14.46
C ILE A 145 32.72 29.11 -13.09
N GLU A 146 33.74 28.34 -12.66
CA GLU A 146 33.72 27.67 -11.36
C GLU A 146 33.80 28.68 -10.20
N LEU A 147 34.64 29.71 -10.33
CA LEU A 147 34.73 30.81 -9.36
C LEU A 147 33.45 31.63 -9.30
N GLU A 148 32.84 31.94 -10.44
CA GLU A 148 31.57 32.66 -10.52
C GLU A 148 30.42 31.86 -9.88
N ASN A 149 30.31 30.56 -10.19
CA ASN A 149 29.32 29.69 -9.58
C ASN A 149 29.55 29.51 -8.07
N ARG A 150 30.81 29.47 -7.62
CA ARG A 150 31.16 29.41 -6.20
C ARG A 150 30.81 30.70 -5.48
N ALA A 151 31.05 31.86 -6.09
CA ALA A 151 30.66 33.15 -5.57
C ALA A 151 29.12 33.27 -5.48
N ARG A 152 28.41 32.86 -6.53
CA ARG A 152 26.95 32.84 -6.59
C ARG A 152 26.32 31.93 -5.53
N ARG A 153 26.89 30.73 -5.31
CA ARG A 153 26.46 29.83 -4.22
C ARG A 153 26.73 30.41 -2.84
N ARG A 154 27.85 31.13 -2.64
CA ARG A 154 28.12 31.83 -1.37
C ARG A 154 27.16 32.97 -1.14
N PHE A 155 26.85 33.75 -2.17
CA PHE A 155 25.89 34.85 -2.10
C PHE A 155 24.48 34.35 -1.75
N LEU A 156 24.01 33.28 -2.43
CA LEU A 156 22.74 32.63 -2.11
C LEU A 156 22.71 32.06 -0.69
N ARG A 157 23.83 31.50 -0.21
CA ARG A 157 23.93 30.95 1.14
C ARG A 157 24.05 32.02 2.23
N ALA A 158 24.63 33.17 1.93
CA ALA A 158 24.67 34.32 2.84
C ALA A 158 23.28 34.94 2.97
N ASN A 159 22.57 35.14 1.86
CA ASN A 159 21.21 35.69 1.87
C ASN A 159 20.18 34.71 2.50
N ALA A 160 20.40 33.39 2.41
CA ALA A 160 19.56 32.39 3.06
C ALA A 160 19.75 32.30 4.59
N VAL A 161 20.76 32.97 5.16
CA VAL A 161 21.01 33.02 6.62
C VAL A 161 20.43 34.29 7.24
N GLU A 162 20.23 35.37 6.46
CA GLU A 162 19.69 36.64 6.97
C GLU A 162 18.15 36.71 6.98
N GLU A 163 17.44 35.80 6.32
CA GLU A 163 15.96 35.77 6.33
C GLU A 163 15.35 35.20 7.63
N ASP A 164 16.15 34.65 8.55
CA ASP A 164 15.63 34.08 9.81
C ASP A 164 15.58 35.07 10.99
N THR A 165 16.03 36.33 10.85
CA THR A 165 15.99 37.30 11.97
C THR A 165 15.66 38.74 11.56
N SER A 166 14.54 38.98 10.86
CA SER A 166 13.80 40.25 10.94
C SER A 166 12.51 40.20 10.13
N SER A 167 11.53 39.41 10.57
CA SER A 167 10.15 39.57 10.10
C SER A 167 9.43 40.57 11.02
N LEU A 168 9.27 41.81 10.54
CA LEU A 168 8.19 42.66 11.05
C LEU A 168 6.87 41.98 10.65
N PRO A 169 5.95 41.72 11.58
CA PRO A 169 4.74 40.97 11.27
C PRO A 169 3.80 41.89 10.50
N LEU A 170 3.79 41.77 9.17
CA LEU A 170 2.56 42.03 8.43
C LEU A 170 1.49 41.10 9.03
N PRO A 171 0.28 41.61 9.34
CA PRO A 171 -0.80 40.74 9.81
C PRO A 171 -1.23 39.84 8.65
N THR A 172 -0.58 38.69 8.53
CA THR A 172 -0.99 37.63 7.62
C THR A 172 -2.27 37.01 8.17
N LEU A 173 -3.41 37.27 7.51
CA LEU A 173 -4.69 36.62 7.77
C LEU A 173 -4.68 35.11 7.49
N LEU A 174 -3.57 34.59 6.96
CA LEU A 174 -3.35 33.17 6.74
C LEU A 174 -2.56 32.61 7.93
N LYS A 175 -3.24 31.80 8.75
CA LYS A 175 -2.57 30.96 9.75
C LYS A 175 -1.51 30.14 8.99
N PRO A 176 -0.21 30.25 9.32
CA PRO A 176 0.80 29.39 8.71
C PRO A 176 0.40 27.95 9.03
N GLU A 177 0.19 27.13 8.01
CA GLU A 177 -0.04 25.71 8.23
C GLU A 177 1.19 25.16 8.94
N LEU A 178 1.01 24.75 10.20
CA LEU A 178 2.02 24.05 10.97
C LEU A 178 2.45 22.87 10.09
N LYS A 179 3.71 22.90 9.61
CA LYS A 179 4.35 21.75 8.96
C LYS A 179 4.14 20.58 9.91
N HIS A 180 3.18 19.70 9.61
CA HIS A 180 2.80 18.62 10.50
C HIS A 180 4.03 17.73 10.65
N GLY A 181 4.71 17.86 11.79
CA GLY A 181 5.84 17.01 12.15
C GLY A 181 5.44 15.54 12.05
N LYS A 182 6.40 14.66 11.76
CA LYS A 182 6.18 13.21 11.79
C LYS A 182 5.48 12.86 13.10
N LYS A 183 4.30 12.24 13.03
CA LYS A 183 3.54 11.85 14.23
C LYS A 183 4.46 11.03 15.15
N PRO A 184 4.54 11.35 16.44
CA PRO A 184 5.37 10.59 17.36
C PRO A 184 4.93 9.12 17.36
N ILE A 185 5.89 8.20 17.30
CA ILE A 185 5.64 6.76 17.33
C ILE A 185 5.58 6.35 18.79
N PHE A 186 4.46 5.76 19.21
CA PHE A 186 4.23 5.38 20.60
C PHE A 186 4.60 3.92 20.86
N ASP A 187 4.94 3.61 22.12
CA ASP A 187 4.95 2.24 22.59
C ASP A 187 3.51 1.70 22.69
N LEU A 188 3.33 0.38 22.69
CA LEU A 188 2.00 -0.24 22.68
C LEU A 188 1.20 0.11 23.95
N MET A 189 1.85 0.04 25.12
CA MET A 189 1.20 0.33 26.40
C MET A 189 0.88 1.82 26.54
N GLU A 190 1.80 2.68 26.11
CA GLU A 190 1.61 4.13 26.11
C GLU A 190 0.45 4.53 25.18
N ALA A 191 0.40 3.96 23.97
CA ALA A 191 -0.70 4.19 23.05
C ALA A 191 -2.06 3.79 23.65
N ILE A 192 -2.16 2.62 24.30
CA ILE A 192 -3.41 2.17 24.94
C ILE A 192 -3.86 3.15 26.04
N ARG A 193 -2.92 3.63 26.86
CA ARG A 193 -3.19 4.62 27.92
C ARG A 193 -3.71 5.93 27.35
N GLU A 194 -3.05 6.45 26.32
CA GLU A 194 -3.48 7.69 25.67
C GLU A 194 -4.83 7.55 24.98
N ILE A 195 -5.10 6.39 24.36
CA ILE A 195 -6.39 6.10 23.73
C ILE A 195 -7.51 6.09 24.77
N LYS A 196 -7.30 5.41 25.91
CA LYS A 196 -8.27 5.41 27.01
C LYS A 196 -8.52 6.81 27.57
N ALA A 197 -7.46 7.60 27.75
CA ALA A 197 -7.59 8.98 28.20
C ALA A 197 -8.33 9.88 27.17
N SER A 198 -8.23 9.53 25.88
CA SER A 198 -8.93 10.22 24.80
C SER A 198 -10.38 9.76 24.62
N ALA A 199 -10.76 8.58 25.11
CA ALA A 199 -12.10 8.03 25.01
C ALA A 199 -13.03 8.72 26.02
N LYS A 200 -13.73 9.77 25.55
CA LYS A 200 -14.62 10.61 26.37
C LYS A 200 -16.09 10.48 25.97
N ALA A 201 -16.43 9.59 25.03
CA ALA A 201 -17.81 9.42 24.62
C ALA A 201 -18.67 8.85 25.76
N LYS A 202 -19.99 9.09 25.69
CA LYS A 202 -20.96 8.62 26.68
C LYS A 202 -21.17 7.10 26.66
N PHE A 203 -20.83 6.44 25.56
CA PHE A 203 -20.96 5.00 25.38
C PHE A 203 -19.58 4.33 25.44
N ASP A 204 -19.57 3.02 25.70
CA ASP A 204 -18.34 2.23 25.73
C ASP A 204 -17.75 2.04 24.34
N GLU A 205 -16.73 2.87 24.05
CA GLU A 205 -16.03 2.89 22.77
C GLU A 205 -15.28 1.56 22.50
N THR A 206 -15.07 1.26 21.23
CA THR A 206 -14.35 0.06 20.80
C THR A 206 -12.93 0.43 20.42
N LEU A 207 -11.95 -0.33 20.90
CA LEU A 207 -10.56 -0.24 20.44
C LEU A 207 -10.44 -0.95 19.09
N GLU A 208 -9.98 -0.22 18.09
CA GLU A 208 -9.81 -0.70 16.73
C GLU A 208 -8.34 -0.62 16.31
N ALA A 209 -7.90 -1.62 15.55
CA ALA A 209 -6.59 -1.66 14.94
C ALA A 209 -6.69 -1.50 13.42
N HIS A 210 -5.91 -0.57 12.89
CA HIS A 210 -5.79 -0.25 11.49
C HIS A 210 -4.38 -0.57 11.03
N VAL A 211 -4.24 -1.62 10.21
CA VAL A 211 -2.93 -2.10 9.77
C VAL A 211 -2.79 -1.90 8.28
N ARG A 212 -1.81 -1.08 7.87
CA ARG A 212 -1.44 -0.94 6.47
C ARG A 212 -0.50 -2.06 6.08
N LEU A 213 -0.95 -2.92 5.19
CA LEU A 213 -0.16 -4.03 4.68
C LEU A 213 0.70 -3.61 3.48
N GLY A 214 1.86 -4.25 3.33
CA GLY A 214 2.79 -4.11 2.21
C GLY A 214 2.44 -4.97 1.00
N ILE A 215 1.16 -5.27 0.80
CA ILE A 215 0.65 -6.08 -0.31
C ILE A 215 0.18 -5.18 -1.43
N GLU A 216 0.59 -5.50 -2.66
CA GLU A 216 0.13 -4.80 -3.86
C GLU A 216 -1.38 -4.96 -4.04
N LYS A 217 -2.04 -3.82 -4.28
CA LYS A 217 -3.49 -3.75 -4.52
C LYS A 217 -3.78 -4.36 -5.89
N GLY A 218 -4.63 -5.39 -5.94
CA GLY A 218 -5.14 -5.97 -7.20
C GLY A 218 -4.85 -7.47 -7.40
N ARG A 219 -3.87 -8.03 -6.68
CA ARG A 219 -3.63 -9.49 -6.72
C ARG A 219 -4.58 -10.22 -5.78
N SER A 220 -5.60 -10.87 -6.34
CA SER A 220 -6.65 -11.59 -5.58
C SER A 220 -6.10 -12.75 -4.74
N GLU A 221 -5.00 -13.36 -5.18
CA GLU A 221 -4.29 -14.44 -4.49
C GLU A 221 -3.59 -13.98 -3.20
N LEU A 222 -3.27 -12.68 -3.09
CA LEU A 222 -2.58 -12.11 -1.93
C LEU A 222 -3.54 -11.49 -0.91
N ILE A 223 -4.85 -11.69 -1.05
CA ILE A 223 -5.83 -11.17 -0.11
C ILE A 223 -5.70 -11.91 1.22
N VAL A 224 -5.28 -11.20 2.26
CA VAL A 224 -5.23 -11.71 3.64
C VAL A 224 -6.66 -11.88 4.16
N ARG A 225 -6.98 -13.09 4.61
CA ARG A 225 -8.21 -13.43 5.31
C ARG A 225 -7.83 -14.30 6.49
N GLY A 226 -8.39 -14.00 7.66
CA GLY A 226 -8.13 -14.75 8.87
C GLY A 226 -9.26 -14.66 9.87
N THR A 227 -9.26 -15.61 10.79
CA THR A 227 -10.09 -15.64 11.99
C THR A 227 -9.17 -15.43 13.19
N LEU A 228 -9.63 -14.64 14.15
CA LEU A 228 -8.94 -14.36 15.40
C LEU A 228 -9.82 -14.79 16.56
N ALA A 229 -9.31 -15.68 17.40
CA ALA A 229 -9.84 -15.90 18.74
C ALA A 229 -9.18 -14.86 19.67
N LEU A 230 -9.98 -13.95 20.21
CA LEU A 230 -9.51 -13.00 21.20
C LEU A 230 -9.52 -13.67 22.58
N PRO A 231 -8.40 -13.65 23.34
CA PRO A 231 -8.37 -14.22 24.69
C PRO A 231 -9.34 -13.48 25.63
N HIS A 232 -9.44 -12.16 25.49
CA HIS A 232 -10.42 -11.34 26.21
C HIS A 232 -11.45 -10.79 25.24
N SER A 233 -12.51 -11.55 25.01
CA SER A 233 -13.63 -11.12 24.18
C SER A 233 -14.79 -10.60 25.04
N VAL A 234 -15.67 -9.79 24.42
CA VAL A 234 -16.95 -9.48 25.04
C VAL A 234 -17.78 -10.76 24.98
N LYS A 235 -18.21 -11.26 26.15
CA LYS A 235 -19.16 -12.37 26.26
C LYS A 235 -20.52 -11.90 25.74
N LYS A 236 -20.69 -11.97 24.42
CA LYS A 236 -22.00 -11.83 23.79
C LYS A 236 -22.57 -13.24 23.67
N ASP A 237 -23.79 -13.40 24.17
CA ASP A 237 -24.56 -14.63 23.94
C ASP A 237 -24.96 -14.66 22.47
N VAL A 238 -24.12 -15.31 21.66
CA VAL A 238 -24.34 -15.49 20.23
C VAL A 238 -25.27 -16.68 20.05
N LYS A 239 -26.44 -16.44 19.44
CA LYS A 239 -27.38 -17.52 19.10
C LYS A 239 -26.88 -18.28 17.88
N VAL A 240 -26.60 -19.57 18.03
CA VAL A 240 -26.05 -20.42 16.97
C VAL A 240 -27.11 -21.40 16.47
N ALA A 241 -27.43 -21.30 15.17
CA ALA A 241 -28.23 -22.29 14.45
C ALA A 241 -27.33 -23.28 13.71
N PHE A 242 -27.63 -24.58 13.82
CA PHE A 242 -26.93 -25.65 13.13
C PHE A 242 -27.88 -26.46 12.23
N PHE A 243 -27.62 -26.46 10.93
CA PHE A 243 -28.37 -27.23 9.95
C PHE A 243 -27.73 -28.60 9.72
N ALA A 244 -28.33 -29.63 10.31
CA ALA A 244 -27.87 -31.01 10.25
C ALA A 244 -29.03 -32.01 10.35
N GLU A 245 -28.76 -33.24 9.94
CA GLU A 245 -29.69 -34.36 10.02
C GLU A 245 -29.00 -35.58 10.66
N GLY A 246 -29.76 -36.38 11.41
CA GLY A 246 -29.27 -37.60 12.07
C GLY A 246 -28.30 -37.32 13.22
N ALA A 247 -27.24 -38.13 13.33
CA ALA A 247 -26.26 -38.08 14.41
C ALA A 247 -25.60 -36.69 14.58
N ASP A 248 -25.31 -36.00 13.47
CA ASP A 248 -24.71 -34.66 13.49
C ASP A 248 -25.62 -33.63 14.22
N ALA A 249 -26.94 -33.84 14.21
CA ALA A 249 -27.89 -32.97 14.90
C ALA A 249 -27.88 -33.19 16.41
N GLU A 250 -27.72 -34.44 16.85
CA GLU A 250 -27.59 -34.77 18.27
C GLU A 250 -26.27 -34.23 18.84
N ASP A 251 -25.18 -34.38 18.10
CA ASP A 251 -23.88 -33.80 18.45
C ASP A 251 -23.92 -32.28 18.52
N ALA A 252 -24.67 -31.62 17.63
CA ALA A 252 -24.85 -30.17 17.66
C ALA A 252 -25.60 -29.71 18.91
N LYS A 253 -26.68 -30.42 19.29
CA LYS A 253 -27.43 -30.16 20.52
C LYS A 253 -26.57 -30.37 21.76
N ALA A 254 -25.80 -31.46 21.79
CA ALA A 254 -24.87 -31.75 22.89
C ALA A 254 -23.73 -30.72 23.00
N ALA A 255 -23.27 -30.16 21.87
CA ALA A 255 -22.30 -29.08 21.84
C ALA A 255 -22.89 -27.71 22.26
N GLY A 256 -24.20 -27.64 22.45
CA GLY A 256 -24.92 -26.46 22.92
C GLY A 256 -25.42 -25.55 21.81
N ALA A 257 -25.66 -26.00 20.58
CA ALA A 257 -26.34 -25.17 19.58
C ALA A 257 -27.78 -24.85 20.04
N ASP A 258 -28.19 -23.59 19.87
CA ASP A 258 -29.49 -23.11 20.40
C ASP A 258 -30.66 -23.56 19.52
N VAL A 259 -30.43 -23.58 18.20
CA VAL A 259 -31.40 -24.05 17.22
C VAL A 259 -30.75 -25.12 16.36
N VAL A 260 -31.33 -26.32 16.32
CA VAL A 260 -30.84 -27.42 15.48
C VAL A 260 -31.99 -27.97 14.67
N GLY A 261 -31.82 -28.04 13.35
CA GLY A 261 -32.89 -28.51 12.48
C GLY A 261 -32.41 -28.98 11.10
N GLY A 262 -33.18 -29.89 10.52
CA GLY A 262 -32.98 -30.43 9.18
C GLY A 262 -33.84 -29.71 8.14
N LEU A 263 -34.61 -30.48 7.36
CA LEU A 263 -35.59 -29.98 6.39
C LEU A 263 -36.71 -29.13 7.01
N GLU A 264 -37.24 -29.53 8.16
CA GLU A 264 -38.39 -28.89 8.81
C GLU A 264 -38.11 -27.42 9.12
N LEU A 265 -36.97 -27.13 9.76
CA LEU A 265 -36.51 -25.78 10.05
C LEU A 265 -36.32 -24.94 8.79
N ILE A 266 -35.87 -25.54 7.68
CA ILE A 266 -35.69 -24.84 6.41
C ILE A 266 -37.05 -24.42 5.84
N GLU A 267 -38.06 -25.27 5.92
CA GLU A 267 -39.42 -24.94 5.46
C GLU A 267 -40.09 -23.89 6.34
N GLU A 268 -39.88 -23.96 7.66
CA GLU A 268 -40.37 -22.95 8.59
C GLU A 268 -39.76 -21.58 8.32
N ILE A 269 -38.44 -21.50 8.10
CA ILE A 269 -37.76 -20.24 7.75
C ILE A 269 -38.25 -19.71 6.40
N LEU A 270 -38.51 -20.60 5.44
CA LEU A 270 -39.02 -20.22 4.12
C LEU A 270 -40.44 -19.62 4.20
N LYS A 271 -41.32 -20.16 5.04
CA LYS A 271 -42.70 -19.68 5.23
C LYS A 271 -42.76 -18.43 6.11
N SER A 272 -42.05 -18.45 7.24
CA SER A 272 -42.12 -17.38 8.26
C SER A 272 -41.29 -16.16 7.89
N GLY A 273 -40.19 -16.34 7.15
CA GLY A 273 -39.24 -15.28 6.81
C GLY A 273 -38.51 -14.68 8.01
N LYS A 274 -38.69 -15.23 9.22
CA LYS A 274 -38.09 -14.71 10.47
C LYS A 274 -36.84 -15.52 10.82
N ILE A 275 -35.80 -14.82 11.25
CA ILE A 275 -34.52 -15.41 11.65
C ILE A 275 -34.16 -14.85 13.03
N ASP A 276 -34.05 -15.75 14.01
CA ASP A 276 -33.75 -15.42 15.41
C ASP A 276 -32.37 -15.94 15.86
N PHE A 277 -31.40 -16.03 14.95
CA PHE A 277 -30.04 -16.48 15.23
C PHE A 277 -28.98 -15.57 14.59
N ASP A 278 -27.81 -15.49 15.22
CA ASP A 278 -26.69 -14.61 14.82
C ASP A 278 -25.63 -15.34 14.01
N ARG A 279 -25.54 -16.66 14.16
CA ARG A 279 -24.59 -17.51 13.43
C ARG A 279 -25.30 -18.74 12.90
N CYS A 280 -25.00 -19.07 11.66
CA CYS A 280 -25.50 -20.25 10.98
C CYS A 280 -24.33 -21.14 10.58
N LEU A 281 -24.44 -22.41 10.93
CA LEU A 281 -23.51 -23.48 10.60
C LEU A 281 -24.28 -24.61 9.91
N ALA A 282 -23.60 -25.35 9.03
CA ALA A 282 -24.24 -26.45 8.31
C ALA A 282 -23.28 -27.58 7.99
N THR A 283 -23.79 -28.81 7.94
CA THR A 283 -23.06 -29.95 7.38
C THR A 283 -23.04 -29.86 5.84
N PRO A 284 -21.96 -30.25 5.15
CA PRO A 284 -21.91 -30.28 3.68
C PRO A 284 -23.09 -31.00 3.01
N LYS A 285 -23.63 -32.05 3.65
CA LYS A 285 -24.80 -32.81 3.16
C LYS A 285 -26.08 -31.97 3.13
N MET A 286 -26.23 -31.02 4.05
CA MET A 286 -27.42 -30.18 4.17
C MET A 286 -27.36 -28.90 3.34
N MET A 287 -26.18 -28.52 2.83
CA MET A 287 -26.01 -27.32 2.02
C MET A 287 -26.95 -27.21 0.80
N PRO A 288 -27.19 -28.27 -0.01
CA PRO A 288 -28.15 -28.22 -1.12
C PRO A 288 -29.56 -27.79 -0.70
N ARG A 289 -29.97 -28.16 0.51
CA ARG A 289 -31.29 -27.82 1.08
C ARG A 289 -31.28 -26.39 1.62
N VAL A 290 -30.22 -25.98 2.31
CA VAL A 290 -30.04 -24.61 2.83
C VAL A 290 -29.99 -23.59 1.69
N TYR A 291 -29.53 -23.95 0.49
CA TYR A 291 -29.59 -23.05 -0.67
C TYR A 291 -31.01 -22.61 -1.05
N LYS A 292 -32.06 -23.37 -0.71
CA LYS A 292 -33.46 -22.95 -0.93
C LYS A 292 -33.82 -21.68 -0.15
N ILE A 293 -33.29 -21.52 1.07
CA ILE A 293 -33.48 -20.33 1.91
C ILE A 293 -32.40 -19.27 1.72
N SER A 294 -31.58 -19.41 0.67
CA SER A 294 -30.44 -18.51 0.44
C SER A 294 -30.80 -17.05 0.29
N ARG A 295 -31.94 -16.74 -0.36
CA ARG A 295 -32.40 -15.36 -0.53
C ARG A 295 -32.60 -14.67 0.81
N ILE A 296 -33.15 -15.38 1.80
CA ILE A 296 -33.40 -14.84 3.15
C ILE A 296 -32.07 -14.73 3.90
N LEU A 297 -31.29 -15.82 3.97
CA LEU A 297 -30.02 -15.83 4.69
C LEU A 297 -28.99 -14.83 4.13
N ASN A 298 -28.97 -14.59 2.82
CA ASN A 298 -28.06 -13.64 2.18
C ASN A 298 -28.39 -12.19 2.54
N ASN A 299 -29.68 -11.83 2.63
CA ASN A 299 -30.09 -10.49 3.05
C ASN A 299 -29.62 -10.16 4.46
N HIS A 300 -29.54 -11.17 5.33
CA HIS A 300 -29.01 -11.05 6.69
C HIS A 300 -27.49 -11.32 6.81
N GLY A 301 -26.82 -11.73 5.73
CA GLY A 301 -25.39 -12.07 5.76
C GLY A 301 -25.04 -13.33 6.56
N LEU A 302 -26.02 -14.20 6.82
CA LEU A 302 -25.90 -15.41 7.65
C LEU A 302 -25.64 -16.68 6.84
N MET A 303 -25.40 -16.57 5.54
CA MET A 303 -25.14 -17.73 4.69
C MET A 303 -23.86 -18.48 5.12
N PRO A 304 -23.94 -19.79 5.45
CA PRO A 304 -22.75 -20.57 5.79
C PRO A 304 -21.87 -20.75 4.55
N ASN A 305 -20.55 -20.53 4.72
CA ASN A 305 -19.58 -20.60 3.64
C ASN A 305 -18.45 -21.59 4.00
N PRO A 306 -18.12 -22.57 3.13
CA PRO A 306 -17.01 -23.50 3.35
C PRO A 306 -15.66 -22.81 3.54
N LYS A 307 -15.42 -21.69 2.83
CA LYS A 307 -14.17 -20.91 2.94
C LYS A 307 -14.02 -20.24 4.31
N GLN A 308 -15.13 -20.11 5.05
CA GLN A 308 -15.16 -19.50 6.37
C GLN A 308 -15.16 -20.55 7.49
N GLY A 309 -15.08 -21.84 7.16
CA GLY A 309 -15.17 -22.93 8.14
C GLY A 309 -16.55 -23.06 8.78
N SER A 310 -17.58 -22.38 8.26
CA SER A 310 -18.96 -22.50 8.75
C SER A 310 -19.70 -23.72 8.17
N VAL A 311 -19.07 -24.40 7.21
CA VAL A 311 -19.54 -25.66 6.65
C VAL A 311 -18.50 -26.73 6.95
N THR A 312 -18.79 -27.57 7.94
CA THR A 312 -17.82 -28.55 8.47
C THR A 312 -18.51 -29.87 8.78
N LYS A 313 -17.71 -30.94 8.83
CA LYS A 313 -18.12 -32.24 9.38
C LYS A 313 -17.89 -32.30 10.90
N ASP A 314 -16.92 -31.55 11.40
CA ASP A 314 -16.60 -31.45 12.83
C ASP A 314 -17.60 -30.51 13.53
N VAL A 315 -18.77 -31.04 13.90
CA VAL A 315 -19.90 -30.29 14.50
C VAL A 315 -19.51 -29.66 15.84
N THR A 316 -18.95 -30.45 16.75
CA THR A 316 -18.67 -30.02 18.14
C THR A 316 -17.67 -28.88 18.20
N LYS A 317 -16.61 -28.93 17.38
CA LYS A 317 -15.62 -27.86 17.27
C LYS A 317 -16.25 -26.61 16.67
N ALA A 318 -16.99 -26.75 15.58
CA ALA A 318 -17.61 -25.62 14.90
C ALA A 318 -18.59 -24.84 15.78
N VAL A 319 -19.39 -25.54 16.59
CA VAL A 319 -20.32 -24.90 17.55
C VAL A 319 -19.55 -24.19 18.66
N LYS A 320 -18.53 -24.82 19.24
CA LYS A 320 -17.67 -24.20 20.26
C LYS A 320 -16.96 -22.96 19.73
N ASP A 321 -16.43 -23.04 18.51
CA ASP A 321 -15.76 -21.92 17.86
C ASP A 321 -16.74 -20.78 17.56
N ALA A 322 -17.95 -21.09 17.13
CA ALA A 322 -18.98 -20.08 16.90
C ALA A 322 -19.36 -19.35 18.21
N LYS A 323 -19.47 -20.08 19.32
CA LYS A 323 -19.76 -19.51 20.65
C LYS A 323 -18.58 -18.77 21.27
N ALA A 324 -17.35 -19.19 20.99
CA ALA A 324 -16.13 -18.50 21.46
C ALA A 324 -15.97 -17.08 20.88
N GLY A 325 -16.73 -16.73 19.84
CA GLY A 325 -16.78 -15.35 19.33
C GLY A 325 -15.55 -14.98 18.50
N HIS A 326 -15.27 -15.73 17.44
CA HIS A 326 -14.17 -15.43 16.52
C HIS A 326 -14.40 -14.11 15.76
N THR A 327 -13.45 -13.19 15.88
CA THR A 327 -13.39 -11.97 15.09
C THR A 327 -12.77 -12.28 13.73
N LYS A 328 -13.52 -12.05 12.65
CA LYS A 328 -13.03 -12.24 11.28
C LYS A 328 -12.37 -10.96 10.81
N PHE A 329 -11.22 -11.08 10.15
CA PHE A 329 -10.57 -9.94 9.50
C PHE A 329 -10.28 -10.27 8.03
N ARG A 330 -10.48 -9.26 7.19
CA ARG A 330 -10.26 -9.32 5.75
C ARG A 330 -9.60 -8.04 5.28
N MET A 331 -8.61 -8.18 4.40
CA MET A 331 -7.97 -7.06 3.74
C MET A 331 -8.94 -6.34 2.81
N ASP A 332 -8.99 -5.01 2.95
CA ASP A 332 -9.72 -4.13 2.04
C ASP A 332 -8.97 -3.92 0.71
N LYS A 333 -9.65 -3.36 -0.30
CA LYS A 333 -9.10 -2.93 -1.58
C LYS A 333 -7.89 -1.99 -1.42
N THR A 334 -7.85 -1.24 -0.32
CA THR A 334 -6.75 -0.32 0.01
C THR A 334 -5.53 -0.99 0.66
N SER A 335 -5.50 -2.32 0.78
CA SER A 335 -4.48 -3.07 1.53
C SER A 335 -4.40 -2.69 3.01
N ILE A 336 -5.53 -2.29 3.59
CA ILE A 336 -5.67 -1.99 5.02
C ILE A 336 -6.52 -3.09 5.67
N LEU A 337 -6.15 -3.48 6.89
CA LEU A 337 -6.96 -4.31 7.77
C LEU A 337 -7.58 -3.45 8.86
N HIS A 338 -8.87 -3.68 9.09
CA HIS A 338 -9.67 -3.06 10.13
C HIS A 338 -10.16 -4.16 11.07
N VAL A 339 -9.77 -4.12 12.34
CA VAL A 339 -10.12 -5.16 13.30
C VAL A 339 -10.49 -4.55 14.65
N PRO A 340 -11.68 -4.84 15.19
CA PRO A 340 -12.01 -4.50 16.57
C PRO A 340 -11.29 -5.46 17.53
N LEU A 341 -10.55 -4.92 18.49
CA LEU A 341 -9.73 -5.69 19.43
C LEU A 341 -10.35 -5.80 20.83
N GLY A 342 -11.34 -4.96 21.15
CA GLY A 342 -12.01 -5.01 22.44
C GLY A 342 -12.72 -3.70 22.78
N LYS A 343 -13.27 -3.64 23.99
CA LYS A 343 -13.90 -2.44 24.54
C LYS A 343 -12.91 -1.63 25.37
N MET A 344 -13.12 -0.31 25.45
CA MET A 344 -12.28 0.55 26.29
C MET A 344 -12.43 0.26 27.78
N SER A 345 -13.55 -0.33 28.18
CA SER A 345 -13.80 -0.82 29.54
C SER A 345 -12.85 -1.95 29.98
N PHE A 346 -12.13 -2.61 29.06
CA PHE A 346 -11.19 -3.67 29.43
C PHE A 346 -9.92 -3.12 30.09
N PRO A 347 -9.24 -3.87 30.98
CA PRO A 347 -7.97 -3.45 31.56
C PRO A 347 -6.89 -3.34 30.46
N GLU A 348 -5.87 -2.52 30.71
CA GLU A 348 -4.79 -2.25 29.73
C GLU A 348 -4.05 -3.54 29.32
N GLU A 349 -3.85 -4.46 30.27
CA GLU A 349 -3.18 -5.74 30.05
C GLU A 349 -3.98 -6.64 29.12
N ALA A 350 -5.30 -6.74 29.32
CA ALA A 350 -6.18 -7.51 28.43
C ALA A 350 -6.16 -6.98 27.00
N LEU A 351 -6.15 -5.65 26.83
CA LEU A 351 -6.05 -5.03 25.50
C LEU A 351 -4.70 -5.32 24.84
N ARG A 352 -3.61 -5.28 25.61
CA ARG A 352 -2.27 -5.64 25.13
C ARG A 352 -2.23 -7.10 24.66
N GLU A 353 -2.82 -8.02 25.42
CA GLU A 353 -2.90 -9.44 25.06
C GLU A 353 -3.74 -9.67 23.80
N ASN A 354 -4.87 -8.97 23.67
CA ASN A 354 -5.71 -9.00 22.47
C ASN A 354 -4.95 -8.49 21.23
N VAL A 355 -4.17 -7.41 21.36
CA VAL A 355 -3.30 -6.93 20.27
C VAL A 355 -2.24 -7.99 19.92
N GLY A 356 -1.64 -8.64 20.92
CA GLY A 356 -0.68 -9.73 20.72
C GLY A 356 -1.29 -10.93 19.96
N ALA A 357 -2.49 -11.34 20.35
CA ALA A 357 -3.26 -12.40 19.69
C ALA A 357 -3.55 -12.04 18.23
N PHE A 358 -4.00 -10.82 17.97
CA PHE A 358 -4.24 -10.32 16.61
C PHE A 358 -2.98 -10.35 15.76
N MET A 359 -1.87 -9.83 16.28
CA MET A 359 -0.60 -9.82 15.55
C MET A 359 -0.10 -11.23 15.24
N ASN A 360 -0.28 -12.19 16.15
CA ASN A 360 0.04 -13.59 15.89
C ASN A 360 -0.84 -14.19 14.78
N ALA A 361 -2.16 -14.00 14.86
CA ALA A 361 -3.08 -14.46 13.82
C ALA A 361 -2.82 -13.80 12.46
N LEU A 362 -2.45 -12.53 12.45
CA LEU A 362 -2.08 -11.81 11.23
C LEU A 362 -0.84 -12.43 10.57
N LEU A 363 0.17 -12.80 11.35
CA LEU A 363 1.37 -13.46 10.83
C LEU A 363 1.11 -14.86 10.28
N LEU A 364 0.20 -15.60 10.91
CA LEU A 364 -0.24 -16.91 10.41
C LEU A 364 -1.03 -16.79 9.10
N ALA A 365 -1.78 -15.70 8.93
CA ALA A 365 -2.55 -15.40 7.73
C ALA A 365 -1.70 -14.82 6.57
N LYS A 366 -0.37 -14.81 6.69
CA LYS A 366 0.53 -14.28 5.65
C LYS A 366 0.46 -15.15 4.37
N PRO A 367 0.14 -14.57 3.20
CA PRO A 367 0.09 -15.32 1.95
C PRO A 367 1.50 -15.74 1.51
N ALA A 368 1.62 -16.94 0.94
CA ALA A 368 2.90 -17.53 0.55
C ALA A 368 3.66 -16.73 -0.54
N GLY A 369 2.95 -15.92 -1.34
CA GLY A 369 3.50 -15.18 -2.48
C GLY A 369 4.21 -13.85 -2.13
N LEU A 370 4.26 -13.44 -0.86
CA LEU A 370 5.02 -12.26 -0.45
C LEU A 370 6.50 -12.60 -0.20
N LYS A 371 7.43 -11.80 -0.76
CA LYS A 371 8.87 -11.96 -0.51
C LYS A 371 9.14 -11.92 1.00
N LYS A 372 9.62 -13.04 1.54
CA LYS A 372 9.86 -13.25 2.98
C LYS A 372 11.22 -12.65 3.38
N THR A 373 11.37 -11.33 3.34
CA THR A 373 12.63 -10.71 3.81
C THR A 373 12.69 -10.70 5.35
N SER A 374 11.55 -10.57 6.06
CA SER A 374 11.46 -10.85 7.51
C SER A 374 10.02 -11.17 7.97
N LYS A 375 9.84 -11.42 9.29
CA LYS A 375 8.53 -11.67 9.95
C LYS A 375 7.55 -10.52 9.68
N TYR A 376 8.03 -9.27 9.72
CA TYR A 376 7.20 -8.06 9.58
C TYR A 376 7.57 -7.18 8.38
N ALA A 377 8.85 -7.06 8.01
CA ALA A 377 9.28 -6.16 6.93
C ALA A 377 8.68 -6.57 5.59
N GLY A 378 8.09 -5.60 4.89
CA GLY A 378 7.38 -5.80 3.64
C GLY A 378 5.97 -6.40 3.80
N TYR A 379 5.58 -6.83 5.00
CA TYR A 379 4.21 -7.32 5.26
C TYR A 379 3.37 -6.28 6.02
N VAL A 380 3.90 -5.72 7.10
CA VAL A 380 3.25 -4.67 7.88
C VAL A 380 4.04 -3.37 7.72
N ASN A 381 3.42 -2.36 7.10
CA ASN A 381 4.06 -1.07 6.84
C ASN A 381 3.80 -0.08 7.98
N ALA A 382 2.56 -0.02 8.47
CA ALA A 382 2.17 0.85 9.57
C ALA A 382 1.05 0.20 10.39
N PHE A 383 1.06 0.45 11.69
CA PHE A 383 0.05 -0.02 12.61
C PHE A 383 -0.46 1.17 13.43
N HIS A 384 -1.76 1.38 13.40
CA HIS A 384 -2.42 2.45 14.13
C HIS A 384 -3.50 1.85 15.03
N LEU A 385 -3.58 2.33 16.26
CA LEU A 385 -4.68 2.06 17.17
C LEU A 385 -5.55 3.30 17.27
N CYS A 386 -6.86 3.13 17.25
CA CYS A 386 -7.80 4.22 17.49
C CYS A 386 -8.97 3.74 18.35
N SER A 387 -9.61 4.71 18.97
CA SER A 387 -10.95 4.52 19.53
C SER A 387 -12.00 4.86 18.48
N THR A 388 -13.22 4.35 18.63
CA THR A 388 -14.35 4.65 17.73
C THR A 388 -14.54 6.16 17.48
N MET A 389 -14.39 7.01 18.51
CA MET A 389 -14.51 8.48 18.40
C MET A 389 -13.18 9.21 18.62
N GLY A 390 -12.07 8.47 18.64
CA GLY A 390 -10.75 8.98 19.04
C GLY A 390 -9.81 9.21 17.86
N LYS A 391 -8.68 9.89 18.16
CA LYS A 391 -7.58 10.02 17.20
C LYS A 391 -6.83 8.69 17.05
N GLY A 392 -6.16 8.51 15.90
CA GLY A 392 -5.31 7.35 15.63
C GLY A 392 -3.86 7.55 16.10
N TYR A 393 -3.37 6.61 16.89
CA TYR A 393 -2.02 6.59 17.45
C TYR A 393 -1.15 5.58 16.69
N PRO A 394 -0.04 6.02 16.05
CA PRO A 394 0.90 5.10 15.41
C PRO A 394 1.70 4.34 16.48
N VAL A 395 1.73 3.02 16.38
CA VAL A 395 2.45 2.14 17.32
C VAL A 395 3.71 1.60 16.67
N SER A 396 4.79 1.48 17.45
CA SER A 396 6.05 0.91 16.98
C SER A 396 5.91 -0.58 16.61
N ILE A 397 6.58 -1.03 15.54
CA ILE A 397 6.56 -2.45 15.14
C ILE A 397 7.27 -3.34 16.18
N GLN A 398 8.29 -2.81 16.86
CA GLN A 398 9.06 -3.54 17.87
C GLN A 398 8.21 -3.92 19.08
N SER A 399 7.36 -3.01 19.55
CA SER A 399 6.45 -3.27 20.67
C SER A 399 5.39 -4.30 20.33
N LEU A 400 4.88 -4.27 19.10
CA LEU A 400 3.95 -5.28 18.57
C LEU A 400 4.57 -6.66 18.49
N SER A 401 5.85 -6.76 18.08
CA SER A 401 6.56 -8.05 18.06
C SER A 401 6.65 -8.65 19.46
N ARG A 402 7.02 -7.83 20.45
CA ARG A 402 7.09 -8.29 21.86
C ARG A 402 5.73 -8.78 22.36
N ALA A 403 4.64 -8.09 22.04
CA ALA A 403 3.29 -8.50 22.42
C ALA A 403 2.88 -9.83 21.74
N ALA A 404 3.19 -10.01 20.46
CA ALA A 404 2.92 -11.26 19.75
C ALA A 404 3.70 -12.44 20.34
N ASP A 405 5.00 -12.25 20.64
CA ASP A 405 5.84 -13.29 21.20
C ASP A 405 5.40 -13.68 22.63
N LEU A 406 4.90 -12.72 23.43
CA LEU A 406 4.29 -13.01 24.73
C LEU A 406 3.03 -13.87 24.59
N HIS A 407 2.15 -13.54 23.64
CA HIS A 407 0.95 -14.34 23.38
C HIS A 407 1.31 -15.78 22.96
N THR A 408 2.28 -15.95 22.07
CA THR A 408 2.75 -17.29 21.66
C THR A 408 3.29 -18.07 22.85
N LYS A 409 4.04 -17.44 23.77
CA LYS A 409 4.53 -18.09 25.00
C LYS A 409 3.41 -18.51 25.94
N LEU A 410 2.33 -17.74 26.03
CA LEU A 410 1.17 -18.08 26.85
C LEU A 410 0.37 -19.25 26.26
N GLN A 411 0.32 -19.39 24.93
CA GLN A 411 -0.37 -20.50 24.26
C GLN A 411 0.42 -21.82 24.25
N LEU A 412 1.74 -21.76 24.43
CA LEU A 412 2.61 -22.94 24.53
C LEU A 412 2.72 -23.50 25.95
N LYS A 413 2.27 -22.73 26.95
CA LYS A 413 2.12 -23.19 28.33
C LYS A 413 0.72 -23.76 28.52
#